data_AF-A0A960V0D2-F1
#
_entry.id   AF-A0A960V0D2-F1
#
_cell.length_a   1.000
_cell.length_b   1.000
_cell.length_c   1.000
_cell.angle_alpha   90.00
_cell.angle_beta   90.00
_cell.angle_gamma   90.00
#
_symmetry.space_group_name_H-M   'P 1'
#
loop_
_entity.id
_entity.type
_entity.pdbx_description
1 polymer ?
#
loop_
_entity_poly.entity_id
_entity_poly.type
_entity_poly.pdbx_seq_one_letter_code
_entity_poly.pdbx_strand_id
1 'polypeptide(L)' 'MNDFWTMGIVRVIHTLSVLLWIGGVAFVTIVLLPSLKKKNDAELALALFGELEHRFAWQARFTTFLAGAS' A
#
# COMPACT_ATOMS: atom_id res chain seq x y z
N MET A 1 10.46 3.15 -32.93
CA MET A 1 11.30 2.23 -32.13
C MET A 1 11.32 2.60 -30.64
N ASN A 2 11.04 3.85 -30.27
CA ASN A 2 11.00 4.30 -28.87
C ASN A 2 9.69 3.94 -28.15
N ASP A 3 8.56 3.88 -28.86
CA ASP A 3 7.23 3.68 -28.25
C ASP A 3 7.04 2.29 -27.63
N PHE A 4 7.70 1.27 -28.18
CA PHE A 4 7.61 -0.11 -27.65
C PHE A 4 8.19 -0.21 -26.24
N TRP A 5 9.37 0.39 -26.01
CA TRP A 5 10.02 0.42 -24.71
C TRP A 5 9.24 1.28 -23.72
N THR A 6 8.70 2.42 -24.15
CA THR A 6 7.87 3.29 -23.31
C THR A 6 6.60 2.58 -22.84
N MET A 7 5.89 1.88 -23.73
CA MET A 7 4.71 1.08 -23.38
C MET A 7 5.05 -0.07 -22.42
N GLY A 8 6.24 -0.67 -22.55
CA GLY A 8 6.73 -1.69 -21.63
C GLY A 8 6.96 -1.13 -20.22
N ILE A 9 7.68 0.00 -20.11
CA ILE A 9 7.98 0.65 -18.83
C ILE A 9 6.69 1.07 -18.11
N VAL A 10 5.76 1.68 -18.85
CA VAL A 10 4.43 2.07 -18.35
C VAL A 10 3.71 0.88 -17.70
N ARG A 11 3.63 -0.27 -18.38
CA ARG A 11 2.95 -1.45 -17.83
C ARG A 11 3.65 -2.02 -16.61
N VAL A 12 4.98 -1.98 -16.57
CA VAL A 12 5.74 -2.42 -15.39
C VAL A 12 5.40 -1.53 -14.19
N ILE A 13 5.43 -0.21 -14.37
CA ILE A 13 5.05 0.75 -13.32
C ILE A 13 3.61 0.50 -12.86
N HIS A 14 2.68 0.36 -13.81
CA HIS A 14 1.28 0.09 -13.51
C HIS A 14 1.12 -1.20 -12.69
N THR A 15 1.69 -2.29 -13.17
CA THR A 15 1.55 -3.62 -12.55
C THR A 15 2.16 -3.65 -11.16
N LEU A 16 3.34 -3.06 -10.96
CA LEU A 16 3.98 -2.95 -9.65
C LEU A 16 3.15 -2.08 -8.70
N SER A 17 2.58 -0.98 -9.19
CA SER A 17 1.72 -0.10 -8.40
C SER A 17 0.47 -0.81 -7.91
N VAL A 18 -0.20 -1.56 -8.80
CA VAL A 18 -1.36 -2.38 -8.46
C VAL A 18 -0.99 -3.49 -7.47
N LEU A 19 0.15 -4.16 -7.67
CA LEU A 19 0.63 -5.21 -6.77
C LEU A 19 0.89 -4.68 -5.35
N LEU A 20 1.58 -3.53 -5.24
CA LEU A 20 1.86 -2.90 -3.96
C LEU A 20 0.59 -2.38 -3.28
N TRP A 21 -0.37 -1.86 -4.07
CA TRP A 21 -1.66 -1.42 -3.56
C TRP A 21 -2.47 -2.58 -2.96
N ILE A 22 -2.67 -3.65 -3.73
CA ILE A 22 -3.43 -4.83 -3.28
C ILE A 22 -2.72 -5.52 -2.11
N GLY A 23 -1.39 -5.70 -2.19
CA GLY A 23 -0.60 -6.29 -1.12
C GLY A 23 -0.68 -5.49 0.18
N GLY A 24 -0.64 -4.15 0.08
CA GLY A 24 -0.83 -3.25 1.22
C GLY A 24 -2.20 -3.43 1.88
N VAL A 25 -3.28 -3.44 1.09
CA VAL A 25 -4.65 -3.64 1.61
C VAL A 25 -4.80 -5.02 2.26
N ALA A 26 -4.27 -6.08 1.62
CA ALA A 26 -4.29 -7.43 2.17
C ALA A 26 -3.54 -7.50 3.50
N PHE A 27 -2.35 -6.90 3.59
CA PHE A 27 -1.59 -6.82 4.83
C PHE A 27 -2.37 -6.09 5.93
N VAL A 28 -2.96 -4.93 5.64
CA VAL A 28 -3.72 -4.15 6.63
C VAL A 28 -4.90 -4.95 7.17
N THR A 29 -5.66 -5.58 6.28
CA THR A 29 -6.91 -6.27 6.64
C THR A 29 -6.69 -7.63 7.30
N ILE A 30 -5.70 -8.40 6.85
CA ILE A 30 -5.51 -9.79 7.29
C ILE A 30 -4.47 -9.89 8.42
N VAL A 31 -3.49 -8.98 8.46
CA VAL A 31 -2.37 -9.06 9.41
C VAL A 31 -2.44 -7.95 10.44
N LEU A 32 -2.42 -6.69 10.00
CA LEU A 32 -2.29 -5.53 10.91
C LEU A 32 -3.51 -5.40 11.83
N LEU A 33 -4.71 -5.21 11.27
CA LEU A 33 -5.92 -4.99 12.08
C LEU A 33 -6.21 -6.17 13.03
N PRO A 34 -6.13 -7.44 12.61
CA PRO A 34 -6.31 -8.57 13.52
C PRO A 34 -5.24 -8.67 14.60
N SER A 35 -3.98 -8.30 14.31
CA SER A 35 -2.91 -8.30 15.30
C SER A 35 -3.11 -7.25 16.40
N LEU A 36 -3.62 -6.08 16.02
CA LEU A 36 -3.94 -4.99 16.95
C LEU A 36 -5.14 -5.35 17.82
N LYS A 37 -6.20 -5.92 17.23
CA LYS A 37 -7.41 -6.34 17.95
C LYS A 37 -7.14 -7.41 19.02
N LYS A 38 -6.08 -8.21 18.87
CA LYS A 38 -5.67 -9.23 19.85
C LYS A 38 -4.85 -8.69 21.02
N LYS A 39 -4.45 -7.41 21.02
CA LYS A 39 -3.69 -6.80 22.12
C LYS A 39 -4.62 -6.49 23.29
N ASN A 40 -4.13 -6.75 24.52
CA ASN A 40 -4.87 -6.45 25.75
C ASN A 40 -4.85 -4.95 26.11
N ASP A 41 -3.87 -4.21 25.59
CA ASP A 41 -3.74 -2.77 25.77
C ASP A 41 -4.24 -2.04 24.53
N ALA A 42 -5.43 -1.45 24.64
CA ALA A 42 -6.10 -0.74 23.56
C ALA A 42 -5.41 0.59 23.22
N GLU A 43 -4.82 1.26 24.21
CA GLU A 43 -4.16 2.56 24.03
C GLU A 43 -2.86 2.38 23.25
N LEU A 44 -2.06 1.36 23.62
CA LEU A 44 -0.86 1.00 22.88
C LEU A 44 -1.18 0.52 21.45
N ALA A 45 -2.27 -0.23 21.27
CA ALA A 45 -2.70 -0.67 19.94
C ALA A 45 -3.11 0.51 19.04
N LEU A 46 -3.81 1.51 19.60
CA LEU A 46 -4.20 2.73 18.88
C LEU A 46 -2.98 3.60 18.53
N ALA A 47 -2.04 3.76 19.44
CA ALA A 47 -0.79 4.49 19.16
C ALA A 47 -0.01 3.83 18.02
N LEU A 48 0.14 2.50 18.06
CA LEU A 48 0.82 1.75 17.01
C LEU A 48 0.07 1.83 15.67
N PHE A 49 -1.27 1.79 15.70
CA PHE A 49 -2.08 1.99 14.51
C PHE A 49 -1.83 3.36 13.89
N GLY A 50 -1.89 4.44 14.68
CA GLY A 50 -1.70 5.80 14.18
C GLY A 50 -0.33 6.02 13.52
N GLU A 51 0.75 5.48 14.11
CA GLU A 51 2.08 5.56 13.52
C GLU A 51 2.17 4.83 12.17
N LEU A 52 1.59 3.63 12.10
CA LEU A 52 1.60 2.81 10.88
C LEU A 52 0.67 3.38 9.81
N GLU A 53 -0.51 3.85 10.19
CA GLU A 53 -1.50 4.47 9.32
C GLU A 53 -0.90 5.68 8.60
N HIS A 54 -0.21 6.58 9.33
CA HIS A 54 0.34 7.78 8.72
C HIS A 54 1.37 7.47 7.62
N ARG A 55 2.25 6.50 7.87
CA ARG A 55 3.25 6.04 6.89
C ARG A 55 2.59 5.30 5.73
N PHE A 56 1.63 4.43 6.02
CA PHE A 56 0.90 3.66 5.02
C PHE A 56 0.04 4.56 4.13
N ALA A 57 -0.57 5.62 4.67
CA ALA A 57 -1.39 6.56 3.91
C ALA A 57 -0.57 7.24 2.81
N TRP A 58 0.68 7.61 3.08
CA TRP A 58 1.57 8.17 2.06
C TRP A 58 1.91 7.13 0.97
N GLN A 59 2.24 5.90 1.37
CA GLN A 59 2.50 4.81 0.43
C GLN A 59 1.27 4.51 -0.45
N ALA A 60 0.09 4.38 0.14
CA ALA A 60 -1.15 4.07 -0.56
C ALA A 60 -1.54 5.16 -1.56
N ARG A 61 -1.34 6.44 -1.19
CA ARG A 61 -1.55 7.56 -2.12
C ARG A 61 -0.58 7.51 -3.29
N PHE A 62 0.70 7.27 -3.02
CA PHE A 62 1.73 7.20 -4.06
C PHE A 62 1.49 6.04 -5.03
N THR A 63 1.23 4.84 -4.54
CA THR A 63 0.96 3.67 -5.38
C THR A 63 -0.34 3.81 -6.17
N THR A 64 -1.39 4.39 -5.58
CA THR A 64 -2.64 4.69 -6.30
C THR A 64 -2.43 5.72 -7.41
N PHE A 65 -1.67 6.77 -7.13
CA PHE A 65 -1.33 7.78 -8.13
C PHE A 65 -0.53 7.18 -9.29
N LEU A 66 0.51 6.40 -9.00
CA LEU A 66 1.31 5.74 -10.03
C LEU A 66 0.49 4.75 -10.87
N ALA A 67 -0.44 4.01 -10.26
CA ALA A 67 -1.34 3.13 -10.99
C ALA A 67 -2.24 3.91 -11.95
N GLY A 68 -2.77 5.06 -11.54
CA GLY A 68 -3.62 5.90 -12.41
C GLY A 68 -2.86 6.71 -13.45
N ALA A 69 -1.58 7.04 -13.20
CA ALA A 69 -0.74 7.86 -14.07
C ALA A 69 0.11 7.06 -15.07
N SER A 70 0.10 5.73 -14.98
CA SER A 70 0.79 4.83 -15.91
C SER A 70 -0.11 4.42 -17.07
#